data_AF-A0A059KJU3-F1
#
_entry.id   AF-A0A059KJU3-F1
#
_cell.length_a   1.000
_cell.length_b   1.000
_cell.length_c   1.000
_cell.angle_alpha   90.00
_cell.angle_beta   90.00
_cell.angle_gamma   90.00
#
_symmetry.space_group_name_H-M   'P 1'
#
loop_
_entity.id
_entity.type
_entity.pdbx_description
1 polymer ?
#
loop_
_entity_poly.entity_id
_entity_poly.type
_entity_poly.pdbx_seq_one_letter_code
_entity_poly.pdbx_strand_id
1 'polypeptide(L)' 'MSACAGTGLDALQWSDAIDAVDWDELSALYRAAPLGDKPPQALRTVFSNSLHCCLVRDAAGRLVGAIERGYLAED' A
#
# COMPACT_ATOMS: atom_id res chain seq x y z
N MET A 1 -9.07 -12.56 8.01
CA MET A 1 -7.90 -11.70 8.27
C MET A 1 -6.73 -12.59 8.64
N SER A 2 -5.81 -12.82 7.71
CA SER A 2 -4.60 -13.63 7.97
C SER A 2 -3.38 -12.77 7.64
N ALA A 3 -2.82 -12.13 8.66
CA ALA A 3 -1.49 -11.55 8.57
C ALA A 3 -0.48 -12.69 8.75
N CYS A 4 0.21 -13.07 7.68
CA CYS A 4 1.38 -13.94 7.78
C CYS A 4 2.54 -13.09 8.30
N ALA A 5 2.70 -13.01 9.63
CA ALA A 5 3.81 -12.29 10.24
C ALA A 5 5.09 -13.16 10.18
N GLY A 6 6.09 -12.73 9.42
CA GLY A 6 7.43 -13.31 9.50
C GLY A 6 8.09 -12.97 10.84
N THR A 7 8.76 -13.93 11.47
CA THR A 7 9.37 -13.76 12.81
C THR A 7 10.86 -13.41 12.64
N GLY A 8 11.23 -12.13 12.56
CA GLY A 8 12.63 -11.68 12.48
C GLY A 8 12.79 -10.16 12.46
N LEU A 9 14.01 -9.64 12.63
CA LEU A 9 14.32 -8.19 12.49
C LEU A 9 14.02 -7.65 11.07
N ASP A 10 13.85 -8.55 10.09
CA ASP A 10 13.37 -8.30 8.72
C ASP A 10 11.89 -8.66 8.52
N ALA A 11 11.11 -8.69 9.61
CA ALA A 11 9.69 -9.04 9.55
C ALA A 11 8.92 -8.06 8.66
N LEU A 12 8.28 -8.60 7.64
CA LEU A 12 7.31 -7.87 6.82
C LEU A 12 5.90 -8.21 7.30
N GLN A 13 5.13 -7.16 7.56
CA GLN A 13 3.71 -7.23 7.88
C GLN A 13 2.91 -6.92 6.62
N TRP A 14 2.12 -7.90 6.18
CA TRP A 14 1.27 -7.80 5.01
C TRP A 14 -0.17 -7.52 5.42
N SER A 15 -0.85 -6.61 4.73
CA SER A 15 -2.25 -6.27 4.99
C SER A 15 -2.97 -5.85 3.72
N ASP A 16 -4.25 -6.19 3.61
CA ASP A 16 -5.20 -5.66 2.63
C ASP A 16 -6.08 -4.54 3.20
N ALA A 17 -5.93 -4.19 4.49
CA ALA A 17 -6.75 -3.18 5.14
C ALA A 17 -6.25 -1.76 4.84
N ILE A 18 -7.14 -0.90 4.34
CA ILE A 18 -6.83 0.49 3.97
C ILE A 18 -7.33 1.53 4.98
N ASP A 19 -8.08 1.12 6.00
CA ASP A 19 -8.75 2.04 6.94
C ASP A 19 -7.77 2.90 7.75
N ALA A 20 -6.58 2.37 8.03
CA ALA A 20 -5.54 3.02 8.81
C ALA A 20 -4.33 3.46 7.96
N VAL A 21 -4.49 3.56 6.64
CA VAL A 21 -3.41 4.03 5.76
C VAL A 21 -3.18 5.53 5.95
N ASP A 22 -1.93 5.89 6.17
CA ASP A 22 -1.44 7.26 5.98
C ASP A 22 -1.19 7.48 4.48
N TRP A 23 -2.05 8.31 3.87
CA TRP A 23 -2.00 8.58 2.43
C TRP A 23 -0.81 9.46 2.03
N ASP A 24 -0.28 10.26 2.95
CA ASP A 24 0.93 11.05 2.73
C ASP A 24 2.18 10.16 2.78
N GLU A 25 2.23 9.18 3.69
CA GLU A 25 3.26 8.13 3.73
C GLU A 25 3.29 7.35 2.40
N LEU A 26 2.12 6.92 1.92
CA LEU A 26 2.00 6.22 0.64
C LEU A 26 2.45 7.09 -0.54
N SER A 27 2.05 8.37 -0.59
CA SER A 27 2.50 9.31 -1.63
C SER A 27 4.02 9.49 -1.62
N ALA A 28 4.62 9.61 -0.43
CA ALA A 28 6.07 9.68 -0.28
C ALA A 28 6.77 8.39 -0.77
N LEU A 29 6.19 7.22 -0.51
CA LEU A 29 6.70 5.95 -1.02
C LEU A 29 6.70 5.90 -2.56
N TYR A 30 5.62 6.33 -3.22
CA TYR A 30 5.57 6.39 -4.70
C TYR A 30 6.63 7.31 -5.29
N ARG A 31 6.89 8.46 -4.64
CA ARG A 31 7.96 9.37 -5.05
C ARG A 31 9.36 8.76 -4.85
N ALA A 32 9.57 8.04 -3.75
CA ALA A 32 10.83 7.36 -3.46
C ALA A 32 11.11 6.17 -4.38
N ALA A 33 10.06 5.54 -4.92
CA ALA A 33 10.10 4.36 -5.81
C ALA A 33 10.12 4.68 -7.32
N PRO A 34 10.59 5.88 -7.71
CA PRO A 34 10.31 6.56 -8.99
C PRO A 34 8.99 6.24 -9.74
N LEU A 35 7.88 6.03 -9.05
CA LEU A 35 6.59 5.65 -9.67
C LEU A 35 5.72 6.87 -10.07
N GLY A 36 6.27 8.07 -9.99
CA GLY A 36 5.59 9.34 -10.24
C GLY A 36 5.09 10.03 -8.96
N ASP A 37 4.66 11.28 -9.10
CA ASP A 37 4.08 12.07 -8.00
C ASP A 37 2.57 11.84 -7.95
N LYS A 38 2.16 10.81 -7.19
CA LYS A 38 0.74 10.50 -6.97
C LYS A 38 0.26 11.24 -5.71
N PRO A 39 -0.68 12.20 -5.82
CA PRO A 39 -1.14 12.96 -4.66
C PRO A 39 -1.94 12.06 -3.69
N PRO A 40 -1.89 12.32 -2.37
CA PRO A 40 -2.55 11.49 -1.35
C PRO A 40 -4.04 11.24 -1.63
N GLN A 41 -4.79 12.26 -2.06
CA GLN A 41 -6.22 12.12 -2.36
C GLN A 41 -6.51 11.23 -3.58
N ALA A 42 -5.62 11.23 -4.59
CA ALA A 42 -5.77 10.35 -5.74
C ALA A 42 -5.48 8.90 -5.34
N LEU A 43 -4.44 8.68 -4.55
CA LEU A 43 -4.12 7.36 -3.99
C LEU A 43 -5.27 6.82 -3.15
N ARG A 44 -5.84 7.64 -2.26
CA ARG A 44 -7.03 7.26 -1.47
C ARG A 44 -8.17 6.81 -2.38
N THR A 45 -8.48 7.60 -3.41
CA THR A 45 -9.54 7.26 -4.37
C THR A 45 -9.26 5.91 -5.04
N VAL A 46 -8.05 5.70 -5.54
CA VAL A 46 -7.68 4.47 -6.25
C VAL A 46 -7.76 3.24 -5.33
N PHE A 47 -7.19 3.32 -4.13
CA PHE A 47 -7.19 2.21 -3.19
C PHE A 47 -8.60 1.92 -2.64
N SER A 48 -9.42 2.94 -2.36
CA SER A 48 -10.81 2.75 -1.92
C SER A 48 -11.73 2.16 -3.00
N ASN A 49 -11.36 2.23 -4.28
CA ASN A 49 -12.09 1.63 -5.40
C ASN A 49 -11.45 0.33 -5.91
N SER A 50 -10.36 -0.14 -5.29
CA SER A 50 -9.67 -1.36 -5.72
C SER A 50 -10.22 -2.59 -4.98
N LEU A 51 -10.64 -3.61 -5.72
CA LEU A 51 -11.06 -4.90 -5.14
C LEU A 51 -9.88 -5.68 -4.54
N HIS A 52 -8.68 -5.44 -5.05
CA HIS A 52 -7.45 -6.06 -4.57
C HIS A 52 -6.40 -4.98 -4.34
N CYS A 53 -5.97 -4.88 -3.08
CA CYS A 53 -4.79 -4.12 -2.71
C CYS A 53 -3.98 -4.90 -1.69
N CYS A 54 -2.70 -4.59 -1.59
CA CYS A 54 -1.83 -5.11 -0.55
C CYS A 54 -0.80 -4.07 -0.14
N LEU A 55 -0.58 -3.97 1.16
CA LEU A 55 0.33 -3.04 1.82
C LEU A 55 1.34 -3.85 2.61
N VAL A 56 2.59 -3.40 2.59
CA VAL A 56 3.70 -4.07 3.28
C VAL A 56 4.37 -3.07 4.20
N ARG A 57 4.42 -3.41 5.49
CA ARG A 57 5.15 -2.64 6.52
C ARG A 57 6.35 -3.44 7.01
N ASP A 58 7.44 -2.74 7.32
CA ASP A 58 8.58 -3.35 7.99
C ASP A 58 8.31 -3.56 9.49
N ALA A 59 9.28 -4.15 10.21
CA ALA A 59 9.18 -4.39 11.64
C ALA A 59 9.01 -3.11 12.49
N ALA A 60 9.43 -1.96 11.97
CA ALA A 60 9.26 -0.65 12.60
C ALA A 60 7.90 0.01 12.26
N GLY A 61 7.09 -0.64 11.43
CA GLY A 61 5.78 -0.15 10.98
C GLY A 61 5.82 0.78 9.78
N ARG A 62 7.00 1.03 9.19
CA ARG A 62 7.14 1.90 8.01
C ARG A 62 6.57 1.21 6.79
N LEU A 63 5.82 1.94 5.97
CA LEU A 63 5.33 1.41 4.70
C LEU A 63 6.49 1.28 3.71
N VAL A 64 6.75 0.04 3.27
CA VAL A 64 7.86 -0.29 2.34
C VAL A 64 7.38 -0.80 0.99
N GLY A 65 6.09 -1.12 0.87
CA GLY A 65 5.50 -1.56 -0.38
C GLY A 65 3.99 -1.36 -0.40
N ALA A 66 3.47 -1.13 -1.61
CA ALA A 66 2.04 -1.08 -1.87
C ALA A 66 1.77 -1.53 -3.31
N ILE A 67 0.66 -2.23 -3.50
CA ILE A 67 0.15 -2.58 -4.83
C ILE A 67 -1.36 -2.44 -4.84
N GLU A 68 -1.88 -1.77 -5.86
CA GLU A 68 -3.28 -1.77 -6.23
C GLU A 68 -3.47 -2.50 -7.57
N ARG A 69 -4.59 -3.21 -7.73
CA ARG A 69 -5.02 -3.66 -9.05
C ARG A 69 -6.38 -3.05 -9.38
N GLY A 70 -6.35 -2.00 -10.18
CA GLY A 70 -7.53 -1.55 -10.91
C GLY A 70 -7.82 -2.53 -12.05
N TYR A 71 -9.10 -2.86 -12.26
CA TYR A 71 -9.51 -3.35 -13.58
C TYR A 71 -9.50 -2.13 -14.50
N LEU A 72 -8.70 -2.17 -15.57
CA LEU A 72 -9.14 -1.50 -16.78
C LEU A 72 -10.37 -2.30 -17.20
N ALA A 73 -11.56 -1.69 -17.16
CA ALA A 73 -12.69 -2.26 -17.88
C ALA A 73 -12.19 -2.41 -19.33
N GLU A 74 -12.02 -3.64 -19.78
CA GLU A 74 -11.73 -3.91 -21.18
C GLU A 74 -12.90 -3.33 -21.98
N ASP A 75 -12.59 -2.42 -22.90
CA ASP A 75 -13.55 -1.76 -23.82
C ASP A 75 -14.10 -2.78 -24.82
#